data_AF-A0A1M7LDZ9-F1
#
_entry.id   AF-A0A1M7LDZ9-F1
#
_cell.length_a   1.000
_cell.length_b   1.000
_cell.length_c   1.000
_cell.angle_alpha   90.00
_cell.angle_beta   90.00
_cell.angle_gamma   90.00
#
_symmetry.space_group_name_H-M   'P 1'
#
loop_
_entity.id
_entity.type
_entity.pdbx_description
1 polymer ?
#
loop_
_entity_poly.entity_id
_entity_poly.type
_entity_poly.pdbx_seq_one_letter_code
_entity_poly.pdbx_strand_id
1 'polypeptide(L)'
;MTVDEKLDFLIEGFTEMKLDIKELKEDVSSLKEDVLGLKKDVSEIKVLQENEMWPAIKIIAEGHFGLSRSLENYHKILKEQVAKNEVYDVYIKHLDTKIGELKKA
;
A
#
# COMPACT_ATOMS: atom_id res chain seq x y z
N MET A 1 16.55 2.79 -70.50
CA MET A 1 17.67 2.80 -69.54
C MET A 1 18.80 1.94 -70.05
N THR A 2 20.03 2.44 -70.01
CA THR A 2 21.24 1.66 -70.31
C THR A 2 21.56 0.71 -69.15
N VAL A 3 22.53 -0.20 -69.34
CA VAL A 3 23.01 -1.08 -68.26
C VAL A 3 23.68 -0.26 -67.16
N ASP A 4 24.43 0.79 -67.53
CA ASP A 4 25.11 1.67 -66.59
C ASP A 4 24.10 2.41 -65.69
N GLU A 5 23.02 2.96 -66.27
CA GLU A 5 21.95 3.63 -65.49
C GLU A 5 21.26 2.67 -64.50
N LYS A 6 21.11 1.38 -64.84
CA LYS A 6 20.57 0.39 -63.91
C LYS A 6 21.56 0.05 -62.79
N LEU A 7 22.86 0.03 -63.10
CA LEU A 7 23.90 -0.24 -62.12
C LEU A 7 24.00 0.91 -61.11
N ASP A 8 23.96 2.15 -61.57
CA ASP A 8 23.97 3.34 -60.72
C ASP A 8 22.78 3.35 -59.76
N PHE A 9 21.57 3.09 -60.28
CA PHE A 9 20.36 2.98 -59.45
C PHE A 9 20.47 1.90 -58.38
N LEU A 10 21.05 0.74 -58.70
CA LEU A 10 21.25 -0.33 -57.72
C LEU A 10 22.30 0.04 -56.66
N ILE A 11 23.35 0.77 -57.04
CA ILE A 11 24.38 1.26 -56.11
C ILE A 11 23.79 2.29 -55.14
N GLU A 12 22.96 3.21 -55.64
CA GLU A 12 22.26 4.19 -54.82
C GLU A 12 21.33 3.51 -53.81
N GLY A 13 20.42 2.64 -54.27
CA GLY A 13 19.50 1.94 -53.38
C GLY A 13 20.22 1.05 -52.35
N PHE A 14 21.33 0.41 -52.73
CA PHE A 14 22.14 -0.36 -51.78
C PHE A 14 22.84 0.52 -50.74
N THR A 15 23.22 1.74 -51.12
CA THR A 15 23.83 2.71 -50.21
C THR A 15 22.80 3.24 -49.21
N GLU A 16 21.58 3.56 -49.67
CA GLU A 16 20.46 3.95 -48.80
C GLU A 16 20.12 2.83 -47.80
N MET A 17 19.92 1.60 -48.28
CA MET A 17 19.66 0.46 -47.40
C MET A 17 20.75 0.25 -46.33
N LYS A 18 22.02 0.52 -46.66
CA LYS A 18 23.12 0.43 -45.68
C LYS A 18 23.01 1.50 -44.60
N LEU A 19 22.57 2.71 -44.95
CA LEU A 19 22.36 3.80 -43.99
C LEU A 19 21.19 3.45 -43.06
N ASP A 20 20.05 3.02 -43.61
CA ASP A 20 18.89 2.60 -42.82
C ASP A 20 19.22 1.46 -41.87
N ILE A 21 19.97 0.45 -42.33
CA ILE A 21 20.43 -0.66 -41.48
C ILE A 21 21.38 -0.17 -40.37
N LYS A 22 22.17 0.87 -40.62
CA LYS A 22 23.05 1.44 -39.61
C LYS A 22 22.24 2.18 -38.55
N GLU A 23 21.30 3.01 -38.94
CA GLU A 23 20.39 3.73 -38.03
C GLU A 23 19.57 2.76 -37.18
N LEU A 24 18.97 1.73 -37.79
CA LEU A 24 18.25 0.68 -37.05
C LEU A 24 19.12 -0.05 -36.02
N LYS A 25 20.41 -0.24 -36.29
CA LYS A 25 21.32 -0.84 -35.30
C LYS A 25 21.59 0.08 -34.12
N GLU A 26 21.67 1.38 -34.35
CA GLU A 26 21.84 2.39 -33.32
C GLU A 26 20.57 2.45 -32.44
N ASP A 27 19.39 2.53 -33.05
CA ASP A 27 18.09 2.50 -32.36
C ASP A 27 17.90 1.24 -31.51
N VAL A 28 18.19 0.06 -32.08
CA VAL A 28 18.09 -1.21 -31.35
C VAL A 28 19.10 -1.29 -30.21
N SER A 29 20.26 -0.63 -30.33
CA SER A 29 21.24 -0.59 -29.25
C SER A 29 20.75 0.32 -28.10
N SER A 30 20.20 1.48 -28.43
CA SER A 30 19.55 2.39 -27.46
C SER A 30 18.40 1.69 -26.73
N LEU A 31 17.51 1.02 -27.47
CA LEU A 31 16.38 0.29 -26.87
C LEU A 31 16.84 -0.82 -25.92
N LYS A 32 17.97 -1.48 -26.18
CA LYS A 32 18.54 -2.48 -25.27
C LYS A 32 19.00 -1.85 -23.96
N GLU A 33 19.60 -0.67 -24.01
CA GLU A 33 20.02 0.07 -22.82
C GLU A 33 18.81 0.49 -21.99
N ASP A 34 17.78 1.05 -22.63
CA ASP A 34 16.52 1.43 -21.96
C ASP A 34 15.86 0.22 -21.28
N VAL A 35 15.79 -0.92 -21.97
CA VAL A 35 15.22 -2.15 -21.40
C VAL A 35 16.05 -2.68 -20.22
N LEU A 36 17.38 -2.51 -20.24
CA LEU A 36 18.23 -2.85 -19.09
C LEU A 36 17.98 -1.91 -17.91
N GLY A 37 17.82 -0.61 -18.17
CA GLY A 37 17.42 0.39 -17.16
C GLY A 37 16.08 0.02 -16.51
N LEU A 38 15.05 -0.23 -17.32
CA LEU A 38 13.72 -0.62 -16.83
C LEU A 38 13.76 -1.91 -16.00
N LYS A 39 14.57 -2.90 -16.39
CA LYS A 39 14.74 -4.14 -15.60
C LYS A 39 15.36 -3.86 -14.23
N LYS A 40 16.30 -2.92 -14.15
CA LYS A 40 16.92 -2.51 -12.89
C LYS A 40 15.90 -1.81 -12.00
N ASP A 41 15.20 -0.81 -12.53
CA ASP A 41 14.19 -0.04 -11.78
C ASP A 41 13.08 -0.95 -11.23
N VAL A 42 12.57 -1.89 -12.06
CA VAL A 42 11.57 -2.88 -11.62
C VAL A 42 12.11 -3.79 -10.52
N SER A 43 13.39 -4.16 -10.57
CA SER A 43 14.02 -4.98 -9.53
C SER A 43 14.15 -4.21 -8.22
N GLU A 44 14.54 -2.93 -8.27
CA GLU A 44 14.61 -2.06 -7.10
C GLU A 44 13.24 -1.85 -6.45
N ILE A 45 12.19 -1.62 -7.27
CA ILE A 45 10.81 -1.52 -6.77
C ILE A 45 10.40 -2.79 -6.01
N LYS A 46 10.69 -3.97 -6.55
CA LYS A 46 10.38 -5.25 -5.89
C LYS A 46 11.08 -5.37 -4.55
N VAL A 47 12.38 -5.05 -4.48
CA VAL A 47 13.16 -5.08 -3.25
C VAL A 47 12.59 -4.13 -2.20
N LEU A 48 12.24 -2.90 -2.57
CA LEU A 48 11.61 -1.94 -1.66
C LEU A 48 10.24 -2.42 -1.18
N GLN A 49 9.42 -3.00 -2.07
CA GLN A 49 8.13 -3.55 -1.68
C GLN A 49 8.28 -4.70 -0.68
N GLU A 50 9.17 -5.64 -0.97
CA GLU A 50 9.41 -6.86 -0.16
C GLU A 50 10.03 -6.56 1.20
N ASN A 51 11.02 -5.67 1.24
CA ASN A 51 11.84 -5.46 2.44
C ASN A 51 11.39 -4.27 3.30
N GLU A 52 10.76 -3.26 2.70
CA GLU A 52 10.38 -2.03 3.43
C GLU A 52 8.85 -1.93 3.57
N MET A 53 8.11 -2.02 2.46
CA MET A 53 6.66 -1.74 2.48
C MET A 53 5.84 -2.84 3.18
N TRP A 54 6.03 -4.12 2.83
CA TRP A 54 5.25 -5.20 3.44
C TRP A 54 5.46 -5.32 4.95
N PRO A 55 6.70 -5.22 5.49
CA PRO A 55 6.91 -5.19 6.93
C PRO A 55 6.24 -3.99 7.61
N ALA A 56 6.31 -2.80 7.01
CA ALA A 56 5.64 -1.62 7.55
C ALA A 56 4.11 -1.81 7.62
N ILE A 57 3.50 -2.34 6.55
CA ILE A 57 2.06 -2.64 6.51
C ILE A 57 1.69 -3.66 7.59
N LYS A 58 2.53 -4.70 7.78
CA LYS A 58 2.31 -5.71 8.82
C LYS A 58 2.33 -5.11 10.22
N ILE A 59 3.32 -4.27 10.54
CA ILE A 59 3.42 -3.58 11.84
C ILE A 59 2.19 -2.72 12.10
N ILE A 60 1.73 -1.98 11.09
CA ILE A 60 0.51 -1.16 11.17
C ILE A 60 -0.69 -2.07 11.46
N ALA A 61 -0.86 -3.17 10.72
CA ALA A 61 -1.98 -4.10 10.93
C ALA A 61 -2.00 -4.70 12.35
N GLU A 62 -0.84 -5.10 12.86
CA GLU A 62 -0.68 -5.60 14.23
C GLU A 62 -1.03 -4.52 15.27
N GLY A 63 -0.57 -3.28 15.05
CA GLY A 63 -0.91 -2.14 15.89
C GLY A 63 -2.41 -1.86 15.91
N HIS A 64 -3.06 -1.84 14.74
CA HIS A 64 -4.51 -1.67 14.63
C HIS A 64 -5.29 -2.77 15.37
N PHE A 65 -4.87 -4.03 15.24
CA PHE A 65 -5.47 -5.14 15.96
C PHE A 65 -5.33 -4.98 17.49
N GLY A 66 -4.14 -4.60 17.96
CA GLY A 66 -3.88 -4.34 19.38
C GLY A 66 -4.78 -3.22 19.95
N LEU A 67 -4.92 -2.12 19.20
CA LEU A 67 -5.80 -1.02 19.59
C LEU A 67 -7.27 -1.44 19.64
N SER A 68 -7.75 -2.21 18.65
CA SER A 68 -9.12 -2.73 18.63
C SER A 68 -9.42 -3.56 19.88
N ARG A 69 -8.51 -4.48 20.24
CA ARG A 69 -8.66 -5.31 21.43
C ARG A 69 -8.67 -4.49 22.72
N SER A 70 -7.83 -3.46 22.81
CA SER A 70 -7.82 -2.55 23.95
C SER A 70 -9.14 -1.79 24.09
N LEU A 71 -9.69 -1.31 22.98
CA LEU A 71 -10.97 -0.62 22.94
C LEU A 71 -12.13 -1.53 23.39
N GLU A 72 -12.15 -2.79 22.93
CA GLU A 72 -13.14 -3.78 23.34
C GLU A 72 -13.09 -4.05 24.86
N ASN A 73 -11.87 -4.16 25.43
CA ASN A 73 -11.69 -4.33 26.86
C ASN A 73 -12.21 -3.12 27.64
N TYR A 74 -11.91 -1.90 27.19
CA TYR A 74 -12.41 -0.68 27.82
C TYR A 74 -13.94 -0.60 27.79
N HIS A 75 -14.55 -0.94 26.65
CA HIS A 75 -16.01 -1.00 26.50
C HIS A 75 -16.64 -2.01 27.47
N LYS A 76 -16.01 -3.19 27.66
CA LYS A 76 -16.46 -4.19 28.63
C LYS A 76 -16.43 -3.67 30.06
N ILE A 77 -15.32 -3.05 30.47
CA ILE A 77 -15.16 -2.48 31.82
C ILE A 77 -16.21 -1.39 32.05
N LEU A 78 -16.44 -0.51 31.08
CA LEU A 78 -17.46 0.53 31.19
C LEU A 78 -18.87 -0.05 31.36
N LYS A 79 -19.23 -1.09 30.60
CA LYS A 79 -20.52 -1.78 30.77
C LYS A 79 -20.68 -2.36 32.17
N GLU A 80 -19.65 -3.02 32.69
CA GLU A 80 -19.67 -3.56 34.06
C GLU A 80 -19.79 -2.43 35.11
N GLN A 81 -19.13 -1.31 34.89
CA GLN A 81 -19.22 -0.16 35.80
C GLN A 81 -20.62 0.47 35.79
N VAL A 82 -21.24 0.60 34.62
CA VAL A 82 -22.62 1.09 34.50
C VAL A 82 -23.58 0.19 35.27
N ALA A 83 -23.48 -1.13 35.10
CA ALA A 83 -24.31 -2.08 35.84
C ALA A 83 -24.11 -1.98 37.37
N LYS A 84 -22.88 -1.77 37.85
CA LYS A 84 -22.61 -1.54 39.28
C LYS A 84 -23.24 -0.24 39.78
N ASN A 85 -23.17 0.83 39.00
CA ASN A 85 -23.76 2.11 39.36
C ASN A 85 -25.28 2.01 39.49
N GLU A 86 -25.95 1.27 38.60
CA GLU A 86 -27.40 1.01 38.72
C GLU A 86 -27.75 0.29 40.03
N VAL A 87 -26.94 -0.67 40.46
CA VAL A 87 -27.12 -1.36 41.76
C VAL A 87 -26.89 -0.41 42.93
N TYR A 88 -25.87 0.45 42.86
CA TYR A 88 -25.64 1.47 43.88
C TYR A 88 -26.79 2.46 43.97
N ASP A 89 -27.37 2.88 42.85
CA ASP A 89 -28.54 3.76 42.84
C ASP A 89 -29.74 3.12 43.55
N VAL A 90 -29.97 1.83 43.36
CA VAL A 90 -31.01 1.08 44.09
C VAL A 90 -30.71 1.03 45.58
N TYR A 91 -29.46 0.72 45.96
CA TYR A 91 -29.04 0.66 47.36
C TYR A 91 -29.19 2.01 48.07
N ILE A 92 -28.78 3.10 47.41
CA ILE A 92 -28.94 4.47 47.93
C ILE A 92 -30.42 4.80 48.14
N LYS A 93 -31.28 4.55 47.16
CA LYS A 93 -32.74 4.76 47.28
C LYS A 93 -33.34 3.99 48.47
N HIS A 94 -32.90 2.76 48.68
CA HIS A 94 -33.35 1.94 49.81
C HIS A 94 -32.89 2.51 51.16
N LEU A 95 -31.64 2.95 51.27
CA LEU A 95 -31.12 3.60 52.47
C LEU A 95 -31.86 4.92 52.75
N ASP A 96 -32.08 5.75 51.74
CA ASP A 96 -32.83 7.00 51.87
C ASP A 96 -34.25 6.74 52.39
N THR A 97 -34.90 5.68 51.89
CA THR A 97 -36.23 5.25 52.36
C THR A 97 -36.21 4.89 53.84
N LYS A 98 -35.28 4.01 54.27
CA LYS A 98 -35.12 3.61 55.68
C LYS A 98 -34.84 4.78 56.60
N ILE A 99 -33.96 5.71 56.19
CA ILE A 99 -33.66 6.92 56.95
C ILE A 99 -34.93 7.78 57.11
N GLY A 100 -35.74 7.89 56.04
CA GLY A 100 -37.02 8.60 56.07
C GLY A 100 -38.04 7.99 57.03
N GLU A 101 -38.07 6.67 57.17
CA GLU A 101 -38.92 5.96 58.14
C GLU A 101 -38.46 6.20 59.58
N LEU A 102 -37.16 6.08 59.85
CA LEU A 102 -36.59 6.31 61.19
C LEU A 102 -36.77 7.75 61.67
N LYS A 103 -36.73 8.73 60.76
CA LYS A 103 -36.97 10.15 61.11
C LYS A 103 -38.44 10.47 61.47
N LYS A 104 -39.37 9.57 61.18
CA LYS A 104 -40.81 9.73 61.49
C LYS A 104 -41.23 9.07 62.82
N ALA A 105 -40.39 8.21 63.38
CA ALA A 105 -40.57 7.57 64.69
C ALA A 105 -40.06 8.46 65.82
#